data_AF-A0A357BI21-F1
#
_entry.id   AF-A0A357BI21-F1
#
_cell.length_a   1.000
_cell.length_b   1.000
_cell.length_c   1.000
_cell.angle_alpha   90.00
_cell.angle_beta   90.00
_cell.angle_gamma   90.00
#
_symmetry.space_group_name_H-M   'P 1'
#
loop_
_entity.id
_entity.type
_entity.pdbx_description
1 polymer ?
#
loop_
_entity_poly.entity_id
_entity_poly.type
_entity_poly.pdbx_seq_one_letter_code
_entity_poly.pdbx_strand_id
1 'polypeptide(L)'
;MRIKLFVFLLWSAGLCARGGVPACWSQETQRLPGFESVSAGMPREEFLKSFPTDRARSLRRDGEEAWVTYTLRNEGRETGTVTFYFQKQKLLQWTIDDRDEVVREYMREFVSGGIRHVFPKTAAALERVLRALPEDVFLLVTDRAHPVIFVDHYTTGIARYAGSDEFVFEPDDPPAFGQGFYLIKVGDAMNDVSDPQAIEGVLLHEIAHRVLNHLQAGVLSCEQEREANRLVKRWGFEKKFAAAKKHFGSKSKEDSPCHEDVPMHEL
;
A
#
# COMPACT_ATOMS: atom_id res chain seq x y z
N MET A 1 -39.03 25.54 -46.64
CA MET A 1 -38.23 26.48 -45.83
C MET A 1 -36.85 25.84 -45.61
N ARG A 2 -35.77 26.58 -45.86
CA ARG A 2 -34.38 26.09 -46.02
C ARG A 2 -33.59 26.15 -44.69
N ILE A 3 -32.78 25.13 -44.40
CA ILE A 3 -31.44 25.18 -43.74
C ILE A 3 -30.72 23.89 -44.23
N LYS A 4 -29.82 23.85 -45.24
CA LYS A 4 -28.38 24.22 -45.36
C LYS A 4 -27.47 23.70 -44.22
N LEU A 5 -26.74 22.60 -44.43
CA LEU A 5 -25.29 22.48 -44.79
C LEU A 5 -24.35 22.54 -43.56
N PHE A 6 -23.62 21.48 -43.19
CA PHE A 6 -22.18 21.18 -43.42
C PHE A 6 -21.81 20.10 -42.35
N VAL A 7 -20.88 19.14 -42.44
CA VAL A 7 -20.00 18.60 -43.49
C VAL A 7 -19.48 17.22 -43.02
N PHE A 8 -19.21 16.34 -43.97
CA PHE A 8 -18.54 15.03 -43.83
C PHE A 8 -17.02 15.19 -43.70
N LEU A 9 -16.34 14.31 -42.95
CA LEU A 9 -15.03 13.65 -43.24
C LEU A 9 -14.54 12.96 -41.94
N LEU A 10 -14.73 11.66 -41.72
CA LEU A 10 -13.94 10.51 -42.20
C LEU A 10 -12.43 10.54 -41.86
N TRP A 11 -12.02 9.46 -41.17
CA TRP A 11 -10.76 8.72 -41.29
C TRP A 11 -9.49 9.29 -40.64
N SER A 12 -9.11 8.67 -39.52
CA SER A 12 -7.73 8.18 -39.30
C SER A 12 -7.76 6.94 -38.38
N ALA A 13 -8.30 5.83 -38.89
CA ALA A 13 -7.89 4.51 -38.42
C ALA A 13 -6.71 4.08 -39.29
N GLY A 14 -5.49 4.07 -38.74
CA GLY A 14 -4.31 3.65 -39.48
C GLY A 14 -3.07 3.58 -38.60
N LEU A 15 -2.60 2.35 -38.37
CA LEU A 15 -1.30 1.95 -37.80
C LEU A 15 -1.18 1.88 -36.27
N CYS A 16 -2.03 1.09 -35.63
CA CYS A 16 -1.64 0.35 -34.41
C CYS A 16 -1.33 -1.10 -34.79
N ALA A 17 -0.13 -1.36 -35.28
CA ALA A 17 0.39 -2.73 -35.37
C ALA A 17 1.92 -2.75 -35.32
N ARG A 18 2.42 -3.51 -34.33
CA ARG A 18 3.75 -4.14 -34.15
C ARG A 18 4.70 -3.46 -33.16
N GLY A 19 4.97 -4.19 -32.08
CA GLY A 19 6.01 -3.91 -31.08
C GLY A 19 5.44 -3.26 -29.83
N GLY A 20 5.44 -4.00 -28.72
CA GLY A 20 4.79 -3.59 -27.47
C GLY A 20 5.30 -2.28 -26.89
N VAL A 21 4.44 -1.26 -26.91
CA VAL A 21 4.23 -0.23 -25.87
C VAL A 21 2.80 0.30 -26.13
N PRO A 22 1.90 0.40 -25.15
CA PRO A 22 0.62 1.08 -25.36
C PRO A 22 0.86 2.59 -25.33
N ALA A 23 1.20 3.18 -26.47
CA ALA A 23 1.22 4.63 -26.67
C ALA A 23 -0.12 5.07 -27.30
N CYS A 24 -1.07 5.42 -26.44
CA CYS A 24 -2.19 6.32 -26.76
C CYS A 24 -2.74 6.90 -25.44
N TRP A 25 -1.95 7.76 -24.81
CA TRP A 25 -2.45 8.72 -23.83
C TRP A 25 -1.96 10.08 -24.31
N SER A 26 -2.88 10.84 -24.90
CA SER A 26 -2.64 12.21 -25.31
C SER A 26 -2.15 13.03 -24.13
N GLN A 27 -1.13 13.84 -24.38
CA GLN A 27 -0.61 14.90 -23.52
C GLN A 27 -1.70 15.93 -23.19
N GLU A 28 -2.67 15.59 -22.34
CA GLU A 28 -3.41 16.63 -21.64
C GLU A 28 -2.49 17.20 -20.56
N THR A 29 -2.06 18.43 -20.81
CA THR A 29 -1.47 19.36 -19.86
C THR A 29 -2.51 19.69 -18.78
N GLN A 30 -2.91 18.69 -17.99
CA GLN A 30 -3.62 18.95 -16.76
C GLN A 30 -2.65 19.71 -15.86
N ARG A 31 -2.97 20.97 -15.58
CA ARG A 31 -2.28 21.74 -14.54
C ARG A 31 -2.53 21.01 -13.23
N LEU A 32 -1.49 20.35 -12.75
CA LEU A 32 -1.47 19.72 -11.44
C LEU A 32 -1.31 20.83 -10.40
N PRO A 33 -2.27 21.01 -9.46
CA PRO A 33 -2.13 21.97 -8.39
C PRO A 33 -0.84 21.72 -7.60
N GLY A 34 -0.01 22.74 -7.45
CA GLY A 34 1.31 22.65 -6.81
C GLY A 34 2.42 22.07 -7.70
N PHE A 35 2.15 21.75 -8.97
CA PHE A 35 3.14 21.29 -9.96
C PHE A 35 2.99 22.02 -11.31
N GLU A 36 2.55 23.27 -11.28
CA GLU A 36 2.20 24.05 -12.48
C GLU A 36 3.39 24.33 -13.40
N SER A 37 4.61 24.27 -12.87
CA SER A 37 5.86 24.45 -13.62
C SER A 37 6.37 23.15 -14.28
N VAL A 38 5.75 22.00 -14.01
CA VAL A 38 6.25 20.71 -14.50
C VAL A 38 5.90 20.51 -15.97
N SER A 39 6.91 20.13 -16.77
CA SER A 39 6.76 19.88 -18.20
C SER A 39 7.53 18.63 -18.65
N ALA A 40 6.97 17.88 -19.59
CA ALA A 40 7.68 16.78 -20.23
C ALA A 40 9.02 17.26 -20.83
N GLY A 41 10.08 16.48 -20.64
CA GLY A 41 11.45 16.79 -21.00
C GLY A 41 12.25 17.55 -19.94
N MET A 42 11.61 18.01 -18.85
CA MET A 42 12.28 18.71 -17.75
C MET A 42 13.43 17.84 -17.18
N PRO A 43 14.65 18.37 -17.06
CA PRO A 43 15.76 17.68 -16.40
C PRO A 43 15.42 17.34 -14.96
N ARG A 44 15.79 16.13 -14.51
CA ARG A 44 15.54 15.67 -13.13
C ARG A 44 16.16 16.61 -12.09
N GLU A 45 17.35 17.13 -12.33
CA GLU A 45 17.99 18.08 -11.42
C GLU A 45 17.18 19.38 -11.27
N GLU A 46 16.62 19.88 -12.37
CA GLU A 46 15.75 21.07 -12.37
C GLU A 46 14.44 20.80 -11.63
N PHE A 47 13.84 19.64 -11.89
CA PHE A 47 12.65 19.18 -11.18
C PHE A 47 12.91 19.10 -9.67
N LEU A 48 14.00 18.45 -9.25
CA LEU A 48 14.33 18.25 -7.84
C LEU A 48 14.73 19.53 -7.10
N LYS A 49 15.18 20.57 -7.81
CA LYS A 49 15.38 21.91 -7.22
C LYS A 49 14.06 22.58 -6.87
N SER A 50 13.05 22.40 -7.72
CA SER A 50 11.72 22.99 -7.54
C SER A 50 10.85 22.16 -6.58
N PHE A 51 11.05 20.84 -6.59
CA PHE A 51 10.34 19.85 -5.80
C PHE A 51 11.36 18.95 -5.11
N PRO A 52 11.85 19.32 -3.92
CA PRO A 52 12.88 18.55 -3.24
C PRO A 52 12.32 17.23 -2.67
N THR A 53 13.14 16.17 -2.64
CA THR A 53 12.74 14.82 -2.24
C THR A 53 12.46 14.65 -0.75
N ASP A 54 12.93 15.56 0.10
CA ASP A 54 12.61 15.57 1.54
C ASP A 54 11.11 15.78 1.81
N ARG A 55 10.38 16.31 0.81
CA ARG A 55 8.91 16.45 0.80
C ARG A 55 8.19 15.35 0.04
N ALA A 56 8.93 14.47 -0.64
CA ALA A 56 8.39 13.30 -1.32
C ALA A 56 8.28 12.13 -0.34
N ARG A 57 7.26 11.28 -0.51
CA ARG A 57 7.27 9.97 0.18
C ARG A 57 8.11 9.02 -0.66
N SER A 58 9.09 8.37 -0.04
CA SER A 58 9.76 7.24 -0.67
C SER A 58 8.79 6.06 -0.61
N LEU A 59 7.95 5.89 -1.64
CA LEU A 59 7.11 4.70 -1.83
C LEU A 59 7.81 3.66 -2.72
N ARG A 60 8.96 4.01 -3.28
CA ARG A 60 9.74 3.18 -4.22
C ARG A 60 11.23 3.26 -3.92
N ARG A 61 12.00 2.29 -4.42
CA ARG A 61 13.40 2.11 -4.03
C ARG A 61 14.29 3.29 -4.43
N ASP A 62 15.08 3.77 -3.46
CA ASP A 62 16.14 4.74 -3.73
C ASP A 62 17.15 4.14 -4.74
N GLY A 63 17.34 4.84 -5.86
CA GLY A 63 18.15 4.35 -6.99
C GLY A 63 17.35 3.87 -8.20
N GLU A 64 16.02 3.78 -8.10
CA GLU A 64 15.17 3.84 -9.28
C GLU A 64 15.18 5.29 -9.79
N GLU A 65 16.29 5.70 -10.41
CA GLU A 65 16.52 7.04 -10.97
C GLU A 65 15.42 7.49 -11.94
N ALA A 66 14.56 6.55 -12.32
CA ALA A 66 13.39 6.78 -13.09
C ALA A 66 12.27 7.47 -12.30
N TRP A 67 12.01 7.30 -11.00
CA TRP A 67 10.70 7.70 -10.45
C TRP A 67 10.78 8.61 -9.22
N VAL A 68 9.79 9.51 -9.06
CA VAL A 68 9.62 10.34 -7.85
C VAL A 68 8.13 10.51 -7.56
N THR A 69 7.69 10.16 -6.34
CA THR A 69 6.27 10.20 -5.95
C THR A 69 6.02 11.20 -4.82
N TYR A 70 5.02 12.07 -5.00
CA TYR A 70 4.59 13.07 -4.02
C TYR A 70 3.16 12.79 -3.59
N THR A 71 2.86 13.05 -2.32
CA THR A 71 1.49 13.10 -1.84
C THR A 71 0.90 14.48 -2.11
N LEU A 72 -0.21 14.54 -2.83
CA LEU A 72 -1.01 15.74 -2.98
C LEU A 72 -1.87 15.91 -1.72
N ARG A 73 -1.62 16.98 -0.96
CA ARG A 73 -2.56 17.47 0.06
C ARG A 73 -3.44 18.52 -0.60
N ASN A 74 -4.64 18.14 -1.02
CA ASN A 74 -5.64 19.11 -1.43
C ASN A 74 -6.32 19.70 -0.19
N GLU A 75 -6.43 21.03 -0.13
CA GLU A 75 -7.17 21.73 0.91
C GLU A 75 -8.67 21.37 0.83
N GLY A 76 -9.06 20.29 1.53
CA GLY A 76 -10.45 19.88 1.70
C GLY A 76 -10.94 18.66 0.90
N ARG A 77 -10.08 17.89 0.21
CA ARG A 77 -10.44 16.62 -0.48
C ARG A 77 -9.35 15.55 -0.37
N GLU A 78 -9.71 14.31 -0.73
CA GLU A 78 -8.87 13.10 -0.75
C GLU A 78 -7.41 13.42 -1.07
N THR A 79 -6.53 13.00 -0.15
CA THR A 79 -5.11 12.83 -0.45
C THR A 79 -5.00 11.92 -1.67
N GLY A 80 -4.20 12.32 -2.64
CA GLY A 80 -3.83 11.48 -3.78
C GLY A 80 -2.31 11.44 -3.90
N THR A 81 -1.80 10.64 -4.83
CA THR A 81 -0.38 10.66 -5.18
C THR A 81 -0.18 11.17 -6.57
N VAL A 82 0.96 11.83 -6.82
CA VAL A 82 1.46 12.08 -8.15
C VAL A 82 2.83 11.46 -8.28
N THR A 83 2.99 10.63 -9.29
CA THR A 83 4.26 10.00 -9.62
C THR A 83 4.79 10.56 -10.92
N PHE A 84 6.03 11.02 -10.87
CA PHE A 84 6.79 11.51 -12.01
C PHE A 84 7.76 10.44 -12.50
N TYR A 85 7.73 10.17 -13.81
CA TYR A 85 8.56 9.18 -14.46
C TYR A 85 9.62 9.87 -15.31
N PHE A 86 10.86 9.54 -15.04
CA PHE A 86 12.10 9.99 -15.65
C PHE A 86 12.71 8.85 -16.44
N GLN A 87 13.28 9.19 -17.58
CA GLN A 87 14.10 8.29 -18.38
C GLN A 87 15.35 9.04 -18.78
N LYS A 88 16.54 8.48 -18.51
CA LYS A 88 17.83 9.13 -18.78
C LYS A 88 17.87 10.56 -18.22
N GLN A 89 17.44 10.73 -16.95
CA GLN A 89 17.43 12.01 -16.23
C GLN A 89 16.49 13.09 -16.81
N LYS A 90 15.52 12.73 -17.66
CA LYS A 90 14.49 13.64 -18.18
C LYS A 90 13.10 13.16 -17.84
N LEU A 91 12.23 14.06 -17.41
CA LEU A 91 10.84 13.75 -17.14
C LEU A 91 10.16 13.30 -18.44
N LEU A 92 9.66 12.08 -18.48
CA LEU A 92 8.94 11.49 -19.59
C LEU A 92 7.44 11.74 -19.47
N GLN A 93 6.88 11.39 -18.31
CA GLN A 93 5.45 11.43 -18.05
C GLN A 93 5.19 11.52 -16.54
N TRP A 94 3.93 11.71 -16.14
CA TRP A 94 3.47 11.59 -14.76
C TRP A 94 2.07 10.99 -14.72
N THR A 95 1.68 10.50 -13.57
CA THR A 95 0.34 9.96 -13.33
C THR A 95 -0.13 10.33 -11.93
N ILE A 96 -1.45 10.40 -11.77
CA ILE A 96 -2.11 10.58 -10.48
C ILE A 96 -2.63 9.21 -10.04
N ASP A 97 -2.51 8.90 -8.75
CA ASP A 97 -3.06 7.70 -8.09
C ASP A 97 -2.66 6.38 -8.78
N ASP A 98 -1.36 6.14 -8.97
CA ASP A 98 -0.83 4.89 -9.55
C ASP A 98 -0.73 3.73 -8.56
N ARG A 99 -1.77 3.57 -7.77
CA ARG A 99 -1.86 2.57 -6.71
C ARG A 99 -1.46 1.18 -7.19
N ASP A 100 -1.87 0.76 -8.39
CA ASP A 100 -1.52 -0.57 -8.92
C ASP A 100 -0.02 -0.78 -9.13
N GLU A 101 0.69 0.26 -9.57
CA GLU A 101 2.13 0.20 -9.75
C GLU A 101 2.86 0.20 -8.41
N VAL A 102 2.43 1.05 -7.47
CA VAL A 102 2.98 1.07 -6.11
C VAL A 102 2.75 -0.27 -5.42
N VAL A 103 1.54 -0.84 -5.50
CA VAL A 103 1.25 -2.18 -4.96
C VAL A 103 2.17 -3.23 -5.57
N ARG A 104 2.39 -3.20 -6.90
CA ARG A 104 3.27 -4.16 -7.57
C ARG A 104 4.71 -4.09 -7.07
N GLU A 105 5.29 -2.90 -6.96
CA GLU A 105 6.65 -2.75 -6.45
C GLU A 105 6.74 -3.06 -4.96
N TYR A 106 5.73 -2.66 -4.18
CA TYR A 106 5.63 -2.99 -2.76
C TYR A 106 5.63 -4.51 -2.52
N MET A 107 4.80 -5.24 -3.28
CA MET A 107 4.76 -6.70 -3.24
C MET A 107 6.13 -7.30 -3.58
N ARG A 108 6.88 -6.71 -4.51
CA ARG A 108 8.20 -7.24 -4.89
C ARG A 108 9.25 -7.08 -3.81
N GLU A 109 9.14 -6.04 -3.00
CA GLU A 109 10.18 -5.64 -2.07
C GLU A 109 9.91 -6.03 -0.63
N PHE A 110 8.69 -5.77 -0.14
CA PHE A 110 8.32 -5.94 1.26
C PHE A 110 7.49 -7.19 1.52
N VAL A 111 7.31 -8.05 0.51
CA VAL A 111 6.63 -9.33 0.66
C VAL A 111 7.58 -10.47 0.33
N SER A 112 7.66 -11.43 1.24
CA SER A 112 8.55 -12.58 1.10
C SER A 112 8.28 -13.38 -0.18
N GLY A 113 9.32 -14.05 -0.67
CA GLY A 113 9.21 -14.92 -1.83
C GLY A 113 8.24 -16.09 -1.61
N GLY A 114 8.14 -16.61 -0.37
CA GLY A 114 7.20 -17.67 -0.01
C GLY A 114 5.75 -17.25 -0.25
N ILE A 115 5.33 -16.10 0.28
CA ILE A 115 3.99 -15.57 0.03
C ILE A 115 3.76 -15.36 -1.47
N ARG A 116 4.70 -14.69 -2.16
CA ARG A 116 4.54 -14.34 -3.58
C ARG A 116 4.47 -15.53 -4.53
N HIS A 117 5.24 -16.57 -4.28
CA HIS A 117 5.46 -17.64 -5.26
C HIS A 117 4.87 -18.99 -4.83
N VAL A 118 4.67 -19.21 -3.53
CA VAL A 118 4.20 -20.49 -2.97
C VAL A 118 2.76 -20.39 -2.47
N PHE A 119 2.32 -19.21 -1.99
CA PHE A 119 0.99 -19.01 -1.40
C PHE A 119 0.10 -18.07 -2.23
N PRO A 120 -0.36 -18.51 -3.42
CA PRO A 120 -1.02 -17.64 -4.39
C PRO A 120 -2.33 -17.02 -3.89
N LYS A 121 -3.09 -17.70 -3.02
CA LYS A 121 -4.34 -17.12 -2.48
C LYS A 121 -4.03 -15.99 -1.51
N THR A 122 -3.02 -16.18 -0.67
CA THR A 122 -2.53 -15.17 0.27
C THR A 122 -1.96 -13.96 -0.46
N ALA A 123 -1.11 -14.18 -1.47
CA ALA A 123 -0.58 -13.09 -2.30
C ALA A 123 -1.71 -12.29 -2.97
N ALA A 124 -2.67 -12.99 -3.60
CA ALA A 124 -3.79 -12.32 -4.26
C ALA A 124 -4.70 -11.57 -3.26
N ALA A 125 -4.90 -12.09 -2.06
CA ALA A 125 -5.62 -11.41 -0.99
C ALA A 125 -4.89 -10.15 -0.53
N LEU A 126 -3.58 -10.22 -0.32
CA LEU A 126 -2.76 -9.08 0.07
C LEU A 126 -2.81 -7.97 -0.96
N GLU A 127 -2.67 -8.28 -2.26
CA GLU A 127 -2.81 -7.27 -3.30
C GLU A 127 -4.19 -6.61 -3.30
N ARG A 128 -5.27 -7.38 -3.12
CA ARG A 128 -6.63 -6.83 -3.03
C ARG A 128 -6.81 -5.94 -1.81
N VAL A 129 -6.22 -6.32 -0.68
CA VAL A 129 -6.21 -5.49 0.53
C VAL A 129 -5.51 -4.16 0.26
N LEU A 130 -4.27 -4.19 -0.22
CA LEU A 130 -3.49 -2.97 -0.48
C LEU A 130 -4.19 -2.06 -1.49
N ARG A 131 -4.80 -2.62 -2.55
CA ARG A 131 -5.58 -1.84 -3.52
C ARG A 131 -6.84 -1.20 -2.92
N ALA A 132 -7.42 -1.79 -1.88
CA ALA A 132 -8.70 -1.36 -1.32
C ALA A 132 -8.56 -0.42 -0.11
N LEU A 133 -7.39 -0.33 0.52
CA LEU A 133 -7.18 0.51 1.70
C LEU A 133 -7.54 1.99 1.43
N PRO A 134 -8.04 2.73 2.43
CA PRO A 134 -8.09 4.19 2.35
C PRO A 134 -6.70 4.76 2.01
N GLU A 135 -6.63 5.86 1.25
CA GLU A 135 -5.35 6.37 0.74
C GLU A 135 -4.37 6.75 1.87
N ASP A 136 -4.85 7.41 2.93
CA ASP A 136 -4.04 7.74 4.10
C ASP A 136 -3.43 6.50 4.76
N VAL A 137 -4.20 5.41 4.86
CA VAL A 137 -3.76 4.13 5.39
C VAL A 137 -2.77 3.45 4.44
N PHE A 138 -3.07 3.45 3.14
CA PHE A 138 -2.20 2.89 2.11
C PHE A 138 -0.83 3.57 2.13
N LEU A 139 -0.80 4.90 2.18
CA LEU A 139 0.43 5.69 2.24
C LEU A 139 1.23 5.43 3.52
N LEU A 140 0.57 5.18 4.65
CA LEU A 140 1.22 4.82 5.90
C LEU A 140 1.85 3.42 5.82
N VAL A 141 1.08 2.44 5.34
CA VAL A 141 1.53 1.04 5.23
C VAL A 141 2.69 0.89 4.25
N THR A 142 2.67 1.67 3.17
CA THR A 142 3.66 1.58 2.08
C THR A 142 4.84 2.53 2.22
N ASP A 143 4.95 3.23 3.36
CA ASP A 143 6.07 4.13 3.63
C ASP A 143 7.36 3.34 3.84
N ARG A 144 8.37 3.55 2.98
CA ARG A 144 9.65 2.85 3.06
C ARG A 144 10.54 3.30 4.22
N ALA A 145 10.25 4.48 4.78
CA ALA A 145 10.92 4.93 5.99
C ALA A 145 10.40 4.22 7.25
N HIS A 146 9.30 3.46 7.15
CA HIS A 146 8.81 2.59 8.21
C HIS A 146 7.87 1.50 7.64
N PRO A 147 8.39 0.55 6.84
CA PRO A 147 7.56 -0.32 6.01
C PRO A 147 6.88 -1.43 6.81
N VAL A 148 5.78 -1.96 6.27
CA VAL A 148 5.13 -3.18 6.75
C VAL A 148 5.58 -4.40 5.94
N ILE A 149 6.49 -5.18 6.49
CA ILE A 149 7.07 -6.36 5.83
C ILE A 149 6.18 -7.58 6.08
N PHE A 150 5.67 -8.19 5.00
CA PHE A 150 4.91 -9.43 5.08
C PHE A 150 5.84 -10.62 4.85
N VAL A 151 5.95 -11.49 5.85
CA VAL A 151 6.80 -12.68 5.78
C VAL A 151 5.98 -13.94 5.97
N ASP A 152 6.29 -14.98 5.21
CA ASP A 152 5.76 -16.31 5.49
C ASP A 152 6.35 -16.82 6.80
N HIS A 153 5.49 -17.41 7.63
CA HIS A 153 5.90 -17.94 8.92
C HIS A 153 5.24 -19.29 9.18
N TYR A 154 6.08 -20.32 9.26
CA TYR A 154 5.65 -21.66 9.64
C TYR A 154 5.47 -21.73 11.15
N THR A 155 4.23 -21.66 11.62
CA THR A 155 3.93 -21.85 13.05
C THR A 155 3.17 -23.14 13.29
N THR A 156 3.58 -23.86 14.33
CA THR A 156 2.77 -24.88 14.98
C THR A 156 2.12 -24.21 16.22
N GLY A 157 0.79 -24.29 16.36
CA GLY A 157 0.06 -23.75 17.52
C GLY A 157 -1.06 -22.73 17.20
N ILE A 158 -1.60 -22.07 18.23
CA ILE A 158 -2.85 -21.28 18.21
C ILE A 158 -2.71 -19.95 17.41
N ALA A 159 -1.48 -19.45 17.24
CA ALA A 159 -1.13 -18.33 16.37
C ALA A 159 -0.98 -18.73 14.87
N ARG A 160 -1.58 -19.85 14.46
CA ARG A 160 -1.44 -20.51 13.13
C ARG A 160 -1.73 -19.66 11.89
N TYR A 161 -2.27 -18.44 12.01
CA TYR A 161 -2.76 -17.68 10.86
C TYR A 161 -2.00 -16.39 10.63
N ALA A 162 -1.92 -15.51 11.62
CA ALA A 162 -1.06 -14.35 11.53
C ALA A 162 -0.66 -13.85 12.91
N GLY A 163 0.43 -13.09 12.94
CA GLY A 163 0.83 -12.28 14.08
C GLY A 163 1.79 -11.19 13.64
N SER A 164 2.02 -10.22 14.49
CA SER A 164 2.81 -9.04 14.14
C SER A 164 3.87 -8.72 15.18
N ASP A 165 4.99 -8.14 14.73
CA ASP A 165 6.06 -7.58 15.57
C ASP A 165 6.43 -6.18 15.06
N GLU A 166 6.93 -5.29 15.92
CA GLU A 166 7.43 -3.97 15.54
C GLU A 166 8.88 -3.79 15.99
N PHE A 167 9.72 -3.26 15.10
CA PHE A 167 11.12 -2.96 15.34
C PHE A 167 11.35 -1.47 15.08
N VAL A 168 11.77 -0.73 16.10
CA VAL A 168 12.09 0.70 15.99
C VAL A 168 13.61 0.85 16.07
N PHE A 169 14.19 1.65 15.18
CA PHE A 169 15.63 1.91 15.20
C PHE A 169 15.97 3.08 16.12
N GLU A 170 17.03 2.89 16.92
CA GLU A 170 17.66 3.94 17.72
C GLU A 170 18.47 4.90 16.82
N PRO A 171 18.77 6.13 17.27
CA PRO A 171 19.57 7.08 16.49
C PRO A 171 20.94 6.56 16.03
N ASP A 172 21.51 5.60 16.76
CA ASP A 172 22.82 5.01 16.49
C ASP A 172 22.76 3.71 15.65
N ASP A 173 21.55 3.21 15.35
CA ASP A 173 21.38 2.00 14.55
C ASP A 173 21.69 2.28 13.06
N PRO A 174 22.27 1.30 12.34
CA PRO A 174 22.49 1.44 10.90
C PRO A 174 21.13 1.61 10.17
N PRO A 175 20.96 2.67 9.34
CA PRO A 175 19.65 3.07 8.84
C PRO A 175 19.21 2.21 7.65
N ALA A 176 18.85 0.95 7.88
CA ALA A 176 18.27 0.12 6.83
C ALA A 176 16.86 0.61 6.42
N PHE A 177 16.06 1.07 7.39
CA PHE A 177 14.69 1.54 7.15
C PHE A 177 14.35 2.82 7.91
N GLY A 178 15.28 3.76 8.11
CA GLY A 178 15.02 5.10 8.66
C GLY A 178 14.47 5.12 10.10
N GLN A 179 13.19 4.77 10.30
CA GLN A 179 12.48 4.76 11.57
C GLN A 179 12.22 3.35 12.13
N GLY A 180 12.52 2.29 11.37
CA GLY A 180 12.23 0.92 11.78
C GLY A 180 11.40 0.17 10.74
N PHE A 181 10.81 -0.95 11.13
CA PHE A 181 9.88 -1.72 10.30
C PHE A 181 8.88 -2.48 11.17
N TYR A 182 7.71 -2.73 10.60
CA TYR A 182 6.69 -3.58 11.19
C TYR A 182 6.61 -4.87 10.41
N LEU A 183 6.51 -6.01 11.08
CA LEU A 183 6.56 -7.32 10.46
C LEU A 183 5.24 -8.04 10.69
N ILE A 184 4.54 -8.40 9.62
CA ILE A 184 3.35 -9.25 9.64
C ILE A 184 3.76 -10.66 9.22
N LYS A 185 3.75 -11.58 10.18
CA LYS A 185 3.99 -13.01 10.02
C LYS A 185 2.71 -13.67 9.52
N VAL A 186 2.74 -14.23 8.32
CA VAL A 186 1.57 -14.87 7.70
C VAL A 186 1.77 -16.38 7.68
N GLY A 187 0.85 -17.09 8.32
CA GLY A 187 0.82 -18.55 8.39
C GLY A 187 0.48 -19.18 7.03
N ASP A 188 1.15 -20.27 6.70
CA ASP A 188 0.92 -21.06 5.49
C ASP A 188 -0.53 -21.59 5.39
N ALA A 189 -1.12 -21.96 6.52
CA ALA A 189 -2.51 -22.42 6.64
C ALA A 189 -3.55 -21.40 6.15
N MET A 190 -3.20 -20.10 6.04
CA MET A 190 -4.09 -19.12 5.41
C MET A 190 -4.35 -19.45 3.93
N ASN A 191 -3.38 -20.04 3.23
CA ASN A 191 -3.50 -20.37 1.81
C ASN A 191 -4.43 -21.58 1.55
N ASP A 192 -4.71 -22.38 2.57
CA ASP A 192 -5.64 -23.51 2.48
C ASP A 192 -7.11 -23.08 2.54
N VAL A 193 -7.38 -21.87 3.03
CA VAL A 193 -8.75 -21.34 3.10
C VAL A 193 -9.31 -21.09 1.71
N SER A 194 -10.56 -21.53 1.50
CA SER A 194 -11.27 -21.39 0.22
C SER A 194 -11.91 -20.02 0.04
N ASP A 195 -12.27 -19.35 1.14
CA ASP A 195 -12.86 -18.01 1.11
C ASP A 195 -11.77 -16.93 1.13
N PRO A 196 -11.53 -16.22 0.01
CA PRO A 196 -10.53 -15.16 -0.04
C PRO A 196 -10.85 -14.00 0.90
N GLN A 197 -12.13 -13.73 1.19
CA GLN A 197 -12.51 -12.61 2.07
C GLN A 197 -12.06 -12.85 3.52
N ALA A 198 -11.98 -14.11 3.94
CA ALA A 198 -11.47 -14.46 5.25
C ALA A 198 -9.98 -14.10 5.37
N ILE A 199 -9.17 -14.47 4.36
CA ILE A 199 -7.73 -14.16 4.30
C ILE A 199 -7.52 -12.64 4.35
N GLU A 200 -8.29 -11.90 3.55
CA GLU A 200 -8.24 -10.44 3.53
C GLU A 200 -8.60 -9.83 4.90
N GLY A 201 -9.59 -10.39 5.59
CA GLY A 201 -9.98 -9.94 6.93
C GLY A 201 -8.87 -10.08 7.97
N VAL A 202 -8.08 -11.16 7.92
CA VAL A 202 -6.91 -11.34 8.79
C VAL A 202 -5.82 -10.32 8.45
N LEU A 203 -5.48 -10.15 7.18
CA LEU A 203 -4.46 -9.18 6.76
C LEU A 203 -4.84 -7.74 7.16
N LEU A 204 -6.11 -7.36 6.98
CA LEU A 204 -6.61 -6.05 7.38
C LEU A 204 -6.52 -5.83 8.89
N HIS A 205 -6.75 -6.87 9.68
CA HIS A 205 -6.63 -6.82 11.14
C HIS A 205 -5.20 -6.52 11.58
N GLU A 206 -4.22 -7.25 11.03
CA GLU A 206 -2.80 -7.03 11.35
C GLU A 206 -2.32 -5.64 10.90
N ILE A 207 -2.80 -5.16 9.74
CA ILE A 207 -2.54 -3.78 9.28
C ILE A 207 -3.16 -2.75 10.23
N ALA A 208 -4.34 -3.02 10.80
CA ALA A 208 -4.96 -2.11 11.77
C ALA A 208 -4.14 -1.99 13.05
N HIS A 209 -3.51 -3.08 13.52
CA HIS A 209 -2.57 -3.00 14.65
C HIS A 209 -1.39 -2.08 14.36
N ARG A 210 -0.84 -2.12 13.13
CA ARG A 210 0.20 -1.17 12.71
C ARG A 210 -0.28 0.27 12.72
N VAL A 211 -1.45 0.55 12.15
CA VAL A 211 -1.98 1.92 12.05
C VAL A 211 -2.25 2.52 13.43
N LEU A 212 -2.66 1.70 14.38
CA LEU A 212 -2.92 2.10 15.76
C LEU A 212 -1.67 2.08 16.64
N ASN A 213 -0.50 1.71 16.10
CA ASN A 213 0.77 1.57 16.82
C ASN A 213 0.67 0.68 18.07
N HIS A 214 -0.15 -0.37 18.02
CA HIS A 214 -0.44 -1.19 19.20
C HIS A 214 0.80 -1.93 19.76
N LEU A 215 1.81 -2.19 18.93
CA LEU A 215 3.00 -2.95 19.30
C LEU A 215 4.17 -2.08 19.80
N GLN A 216 4.09 -0.76 19.70
CA GLN A 216 5.11 0.14 20.25
C GLN A 216 5.22 0.08 21.77
N ALA A 217 4.14 -0.33 22.46
CA ALA A 217 4.04 -0.36 23.92
C ALA A 217 4.24 -1.77 24.53
N GLY A 218 4.55 -2.80 23.72
CA GLY A 218 4.70 -4.17 24.19
C GLY A 218 3.45 -5.04 23.99
N VAL A 219 2.98 -5.70 25.05
CA VAL A 219 2.01 -6.82 24.96
C VAL A 219 0.63 -6.36 24.49
N LEU A 220 0.09 -7.06 23.48
CA LEU A 220 -1.26 -6.80 22.96
C LEU A 220 -2.35 -7.07 24.00
N SER A 221 -3.16 -6.06 24.32
CA SER A 221 -4.32 -6.21 25.19
C SER A 221 -5.59 -6.58 24.41
N CYS A 222 -6.57 -7.14 25.11
CA CYS A 222 -7.85 -7.48 24.47
C CYS A 222 -8.65 -6.24 24.03
N GLU A 223 -8.36 -5.08 24.62
CA GLU A 223 -8.94 -3.81 24.18
C GLU A 223 -8.37 -3.36 22.84
N GLN A 224 -7.04 -3.47 22.66
CA GLN A 224 -6.37 -3.16 21.39
C GLN A 224 -6.88 -4.06 20.25
N GLU A 225 -7.08 -5.36 20.49
CA GLU A 225 -7.72 -6.26 19.53
C GLU A 225 -9.13 -5.78 19.11
N ARG A 226 -9.94 -5.31 20.06
CA ARG A 226 -11.27 -4.74 19.78
C ARG A 226 -11.18 -3.42 19.03
N GLU A 227 -10.18 -2.60 19.31
CA GLU A 227 -9.97 -1.34 18.62
C GLU A 227 -9.56 -1.56 17.15
N ALA A 228 -8.64 -2.48 16.89
CA ALA A 228 -8.27 -2.90 15.54
C ALA A 228 -9.51 -3.37 14.75
N ASN A 229 -10.36 -4.19 15.36
CA ASN A 229 -11.61 -4.64 14.77
C ASN A 229 -12.56 -3.48 14.41
N ARG A 230 -12.69 -2.47 15.29
CA ARG A 230 -13.51 -1.28 15.02
C ARG A 230 -12.92 -0.47 13.86
N LEU A 231 -11.60 -0.35 13.78
CA LEU A 231 -10.92 0.37 12.70
C LEU A 231 -11.16 -0.31 11.34
N VAL A 232 -11.00 -1.64 11.24
CA VAL A 232 -11.28 -2.40 10.00
C VAL A 232 -12.74 -2.21 9.54
N LYS A 233 -13.69 -2.15 10.49
CA LYS A 233 -15.09 -1.86 10.17
C LYS A 233 -15.30 -0.43 9.66
N ARG A 234 -14.61 0.57 10.24
CA ARG A 234 -14.65 1.96 9.77
C ARG A 234 -14.13 2.10 8.34
N TRP A 235 -13.15 1.28 7.95
CA TRP A 235 -12.67 1.19 6.57
C TRP A 235 -13.66 0.50 5.60
N GLY A 236 -14.82 0.03 6.07
CA GLY A 236 -15.85 -0.59 5.23
C GLY A 236 -15.64 -2.10 4.97
N PHE A 237 -14.74 -2.75 5.71
CA PHE A 237 -14.39 -4.16 5.49
C PHE A 237 -15.12 -5.15 6.40
N GLU A 238 -16.29 -4.79 6.93
CA GLU A 238 -17.03 -5.61 7.89
C GLU A 238 -17.33 -7.04 7.38
N LYS A 239 -17.64 -7.21 6.10
CA LYS A 239 -17.89 -8.53 5.50
C LYS A 239 -16.65 -9.43 5.52
N LYS A 240 -15.47 -8.88 5.21
CA LYS A 240 -14.18 -9.59 5.20
C LYS A 240 -13.81 -10.01 6.62
N PHE A 241 -14.01 -9.11 7.58
CA PHE A 241 -13.79 -9.40 9.00
C PHE A 241 -14.75 -10.48 9.53
N ALA A 242 -16.03 -10.43 9.15
CA ALA A 242 -16.99 -11.48 9.51
C ALA A 242 -16.62 -12.84 8.91
N ALA A 243 -16.14 -12.88 7.66
CA ALA A 243 -15.62 -14.08 7.03
C ALA A 243 -14.40 -14.65 7.79
N ALA A 244 -13.46 -13.79 8.18
CA ALA A 244 -12.29 -14.19 8.97
C ALA A 244 -12.71 -14.87 10.28
N LYS A 245 -13.62 -14.26 11.04
CA LYS A 245 -14.15 -14.84 12.29
C LYS A 245 -14.80 -16.22 12.07
N LYS A 246 -15.53 -16.40 10.96
CA LYS A 246 -16.19 -17.66 10.62
C LYS A 246 -15.20 -18.78 10.30
N HIS A 247 -14.13 -18.46 9.56
CA HIS A 247 -13.19 -19.46 9.03
C HIS A 247 -12.02 -19.76 9.97
N PHE A 248 -11.53 -18.75 10.68
CA PHE A 248 -10.37 -18.87 11.56
C PHE A 248 -10.76 -19.01 13.04
N GLY A 249 -12.05 -18.82 13.34
CA GLY A 249 -12.60 -18.86 14.70
C GLY A 249 -12.43 -17.52 15.42
N SER A 250 -13.02 -17.44 16.62
CA SER A 250 -12.66 -16.45 17.64
C SER A 250 -11.86 -17.17 18.71
N LYS A 251 -10.69 -16.63 19.08
CA LYS A 251 -9.92 -17.17 20.21
C LYS A 251 -10.82 -17.18 21.46
N SER A 252 -10.91 -18.32 22.13
CA SER A 252 -11.52 -18.39 23.47
C SER A 252 -10.62 -17.64 24.46
N LYS A 253 -11.11 -17.28 25.66
CA LYS A 253 -10.29 -16.56 26.65
C LYS A 253 -8.98 -17.26 26.99
N GLU A 254 -8.95 -18.59 26.89
CA GLU A 254 -7.77 -19.42 27.19
C GLU A 254 -6.79 -19.52 26.00
N ASP A 255 -7.26 -19.22 24.79
CA ASP A 255 -6.50 -19.28 23.53
C ASP A 255 -6.03 -17.90 23.04
N SER A 256 -6.44 -16.84 23.71
CA SER A 256 -6.12 -15.48 23.30
C SER A 256 -4.75 -15.07 23.84
N PRO A 257 -3.79 -14.62 23.01
CA PRO A 257 -2.54 -14.04 23.49
C PRO A 257 -2.76 -12.67 24.16
N CYS A 258 -4.00 -12.19 24.17
CA CYS A 258 -4.36 -10.94 24.82
C CYS A 258 -4.63 -11.16 26.30
N HIS A 259 -4.01 -10.33 27.13
CA HIS A 259 -4.23 -10.35 28.57
C HIS A 259 -5.41 -9.43 28.91
N GLU A 260 -6.39 -9.95 29.66
CA GLU A 260 -7.41 -9.12 30.31
C GLU A 260 -6.70 -8.40 31.47
N ASP A 261 -6.40 -7.11 31.26
CA ASP A 261 -5.85 -6.15 32.23
C ASP A 261 -4.39 -6.38 32.68
N VAL A 262 -3.43 -5.76 31.99
CA VAL A 262 -2.14 -5.37 32.60
C VAL A 262 -2.24 -3.87 32.93
N PRO A 263 -2.16 -3.47 34.22
CA PRO A 263 -2.14 -2.06 34.58
C PRO A 263 -0.93 -1.38 33.91
N MET A 264 -1.16 -0.23 33.24
CA MET A 264 -0.13 0.62 32.60
C MET A 264 1.00 1.10 33.53
N HIS A 265 1.02 0.68 34.79
CA HIS A 265 1.98 1.08 35.81
C HIS A 265 3.00 -0.03 36.16
N GLU A 266 2.96 -1.18 35.50
CA GLU A 266 3.91 -2.29 35.72
C GLU A 266 4.70 -2.70 34.46
N LEU A 267 4.83 -1.80 33.48
CA LEU A 267 5.80 -1.90 32.37
C LEU A 267 6.89 -0.83 32.50
#